data_AF-A0A7G8AES1-F1
#
_entry.id   AF-A0A7G8AES1-F1
#
_cell.length_a   1.000
_cell.length_b   1.000
_cell.length_c   1.000
_cell.angle_alpha   90.00
_cell.angle_beta   90.00
_cell.angle_gamma   90.00
#
_symmetry.space_group_name_H-M   'P 1'
#
loop_
_entity.id
_entity.type
_entity.pdbx_description
1 polymer ?
#
loop_
_entity_poly.entity_id
_entity_poly.type
_entity_poly.pdbx_seq_one_letter_code
_entity_poly.pdbx_strand_id
1 'polypeptide(L)' 'MDRNGSQLIRDFMRQTVERQHNTWFRDQVEAGRQQLERGDVLPHDMVESSAAAWRDEMSRKVAGK' A
#
# COMPACT_ATOMS: atom_id res chain seq x y z
N MET A 1 6.01 11.11 -34.92
CA MET A 1 6.92 11.71 -33.93
C MET A 1 7.83 10.59 -33.46
N ASP A 2 9.12 10.62 -33.81
CA ASP A 2 10.07 9.60 -33.34
C ASP A 2 10.25 9.73 -31.84
N ARG A 3 10.02 8.64 -31.11
CA ARG A 3 10.39 8.57 -29.69
C ARG A 3 11.89 8.38 -29.60
N ASN A 4 12.56 9.23 -28.83
CA ASN A 4 13.97 9.05 -28.55
C ASN A 4 14.18 7.90 -27.53
N GLY A 5 15.42 7.42 -27.41
CA GLY A 5 15.74 6.27 -26.56
C GLY A 5 15.36 6.44 -25.08
N SER A 6 15.42 7.66 -24.53
CA SER A 6 15.06 7.90 -23.12
C SER A 6 13.55 7.84 -22.88
N GLN A 7 12.74 8.23 -23.87
CA GLN A 7 11.30 8.06 -23.82
C GLN A 7 10.90 6.57 -23.84
N LEU A 8 11.57 5.76 -24.67
CA LEU A 8 11.33 4.31 -24.71
C LEU A 8 11.63 3.64 -23.36
N ILE A 9 12.76 3.99 -22.73
CA ILE A 9 13.13 3.46 -21.41
C ILE A 9 12.09 3.86 -20.35
N ARG A 10 11.63 5.12 -20.35
CA ARG A 10 10.61 5.58 -19.41
C ARG A 10 9.29 4.83 -19.58
N ASP A 11 8.84 4.64 -20.81
CA ASP A 11 7.58 3.95 -21.10
C ASP A 11 7.66 2.48 -20.71
N PHE A 12 8.78 1.83 -20.98
CA PHE A 12 9.05 0.46 -20.54
C PHE A 12 9.01 0.37 -19.01
N MET A 13 9.77 1.21 -18.31
CA MET A 13 9.81 1.20 -16.84
C MET A 13 8.43 1.44 -16.22
N ARG A 14 7.64 2.37 -16.78
CA ARG A 14 6.27 2.63 -16.35
C ARG A 14 5.41 1.37 -16.49
N GLN A 15 5.41 0.74 -17.66
CA GLN A 15 4.63 -0.48 -17.89
C GLN A 15 5.08 -1.64 -17.00
N THR A 16 6.39 -1.76 -16.75
CA THR A 16 6.95 -2.79 -15.86
C THR A 16 6.47 -2.58 -14.43
N VAL A 17 6.59 -1.37 -13.89
CA VAL A 17 6.15 -1.04 -12.52
C VAL A 17 4.64 -1.22 -12.40
N GLU A 18 3.85 -0.74 -13.36
CA GLU A 18 2.39 -0.91 -13.36
C GLU A 18 1.99 -2.38 -13.35
N ARG A 19 2.64 -3.21 -14.18
CA ARG A 19 2.35 -4.65 -14.22
C ARG A 19 2.69 -5.33 -12.90
N GLN A 20 3.90 -5.11 -12.38
CA GLN A 20 4.34 -5.71 -11.12
C GLN A 20 3.47 -5.28 -9.95
N HIS A 21 3.17 -3.98 -9.85
CA HIS A 21 2.28 -3.45 -8.83
C HIS A 21 0.89 -4.06 -8.92
N ASN A 22 0.31 -4.18 -10.11
CA ASN A 22 -1.03 -4.72 -10.28
C ASN A 22 -1.12 -6.21 -9.90
N THR A 23 -0.08 -7.00 -10.21
CA THR A 23 0.00 -8.39 -9.74
C THR A 23 0.06 -8.44 -8.23
N TRP A 24 1.02 -7.74 -7.63
CA TRP A 24 1.17 -7.68 -6.17
C TRP A 24 -0.11 -7.20 -5.47
N PHE A 25 -0.74 -6.15 -5.98
CA PHE A 25 -1.95 -5.58 -5.40
C PHE A 25 -3.12 -6.57 -5.42
N ARG A 26 -3.29 -7.32 -6.51
CA ARG A 26 -4.32 -8.37 -6.61
C ARG A 26 -4.07 -9.48 -5.60
N ASP A 27 -2.81 -9.90 -5.43
CA ASP A 27 -2.44 -10.92 -4.44
C ASP A 27 -2.74 -10.43 -3.01
N GLN A 28 -2.48 -9.14 -2.70
CA GLN A 28 -2.84 -8.56 -1.40
C GLN A 28 -4.35 -8.51 -1.16
N VAL A 29 -5.13 -8.14 -2.18
CA VAL A 29 -6.60 -8.11 -2.08
C VAL A 29 -7.14 -9.52 -1.80
N GLU A 30 -6.64 -10.51 -2.52
CA GLU A 30 -7.07 -11.91 -2.34
C GLU A 30 -6.69 -12.43 -0.94
N ALA A 31 -5.48 -12.13 -0.47
CA ALA A 31 -5.07 -12.46 0.89
C ALA A 31 -5.96 -11.81 1.96
N GLY A 32 -6.37 -10.55 1.76
CA GLY A 32 -7.30 -9.85 2.65
C GLY A 32 -8.70 -10.46 2.65
N ARG A 33 -9.21 -10.89 1.49
CA ARG A 33 -10.48 -11.61 1.40
C ARG A 33 -10.45 -12.93 2.17
N GLN A 34 -9.37 -13.69 2.03
CA GLN A 34 -9.21 -14.96 2.75
C GLN A 34 -9.12 -14.75 4.27
N GLN A 35 -8.48 -13.67 4.74
CA GLN A 35 -8.49 -13.32 6.17
C GLN A 35 -9.91 -13.03 6.66
N LEU A 36 -10.68 -12.25 5.89
CA LEU A 36 -12.07 -11.95 6.21
C LEU A 36 -12.94 -13.21 6.28
N GLU A 37 -12.80 -14.11 5.31
CA GLU A 37 -13.53 -15.39 5.27
C GLU A 37 -13.21 -16.29 6.47
N ARG A 38 -11.97 -16.27 6.96
CA ARG A 38 -11.55 -16.99 8.19
C ARG A 38 -11.94 -16.28 9.48
N GLY A 39 -12.38 -15.03 9.41
CA GLY A 39 -12.62 -14.19 10.59
C GLY A 39 -11.34 -13.66 11.24
N ASP A 40 -10.20 -13.72 10.54
CA ASP A 40 -8.90 -13.19 10.97
C ASP A 40 -8.85 -11.65 10.84
N VAL A 41 -9.89 -10.96 11.30
CA VAL A 41 -10.06 -9.51 11.15
C VAL A 41 -10.37 -8.86 12.50
N LEU A 42 -9.92 -7.62 12.64
CA LEU A 42 -10.18 -6.83 13.84
C LEU A 42 -11.51 -6.07 13.71
N PRO A 43 -12.29 -5.97 14.80
CA PRO A 43 -13.41 -5.04 14.88
C PRO A 43 -12.99 -3.58 14.66
N HIS A 44 -13.92 -2.78 14.13
CA HIS A 44 -13.67 -1.38 13.76
C HIS A 44 -13.13 -0.52 14.92
N ASP A 45 -13.72 -0.65 16.11
CA ASP A 45 -13.33 0.09 17.31
C ASP A 45 -11.89 -0.22 17.75
N MET A 46 -11.47 -1.47 17.64
CA MET A 46 -10.09 -1.88 17.94
C MET A 46 -9.09 -1.28 16.94
N VAL A 47 -9.45 -1.26 15.65
CA VAL A 47 -8.63 -0.63 14.59
C VAL A 47 -8.45 0.86 14.87
N GLU A 48 -9.53 1.59 15.13
CA GLU A 48 -9.46 3.04 15.37
C GLU A 48 -8.74 3.40 16.67
N SER A 49 -8.93 2.63 17.74
CA SER A 49 -8.21 2.82 18.99
C SER A 49 -6.69 2.65 18.80
N SER A 50 -6.28 1.60 18.09
CA SER A 50 -4.87 1.33 17.78
C SER A 50 -4.28 2.42 16.89
N ALA A 51 -5.03 2.89 15.89
CA ALA A 51 -4.60 3.96 15.00
C ALA A 51 -4.48 5.31 15.74
N ALA A 52 -5.39 5.62 16.66
CA ALA A 52 -5.32 6.82 17.50
C ALA A 52 -4.07 6.80 18.39
N ALA A 53 -3.82 5.69 19.09
CA ALA A 53 -2.63 5.52 19.92
C ALA A 53 -1.34 5.68 19.11
N TRP A 54 -1.28 5.12 17.90
CA TRP A 54 -0.15 5.28 17.00
C TRP A 54 0.05 6.74 16.57
N ARG A 55 -1.02 7.45 16.18
CA ARG A 55 -0.95 8.87 15.80
C ARG A 55 -0.45 9.74 16.96
N ASP A 56 -0.90 9.47 18.18
CA ASP A 56 -0.46 10.19 19.38
C ASP A 56 1.02 9.93 19.70
N GLU A 57 1.48 8.68 19.53
CA GLU A 57 2.90 8.34 19.66
C GLU A 57 3.75 9.07 18.62
N MET A 58 3.32 9.06 17.35
CA MET A 58 4.05 9.72 16.27
C MET A 58 4.07 11.24 16.46
N SER A 59 2.96 11.84 16.93
CA SER A 59 2.88 13.27 17.24
C SER A 59 3.86 13.66 18.35
N ARG A 60 3.95 12.86 19.42
CA ARG A 60 4.95 13.06 20.48
C ARG A 60 6.38 12.97 19.98
N LYS A 61 6.68 12.00 19.09
CA LYS A 61 8.03 11.86 18.49
C LYS A 61 8.42 13.06 17.63
N VAL A 62 7.46 13.63 16.89
CA VAL A 62 7.70 14.83 16.06
C VAL A 62 7.85 16.09 16.92
N ALA A 63 7.03 16.24 17.97
CA ALA A 63 7.07 17.41 18.86
C ALA A 63 8.25 17.42 19.86
N GLY A 64 8.82 16.24 20.16
CA GLY A 64 10.01 16.09 21.01
C GLY A 64 11.34 16.30 20.28
N LYS A 65 11.31 16.79 19.04
CA LYS A 65 12.47 17.20 18.23
C LYS A 65 12.46 18.71 18.07
#